data_AF-A0A1H2XA16-F1
#
_entry.id   AF-A0A1H2XA16-F1
#
_cell.length_a   1.000
_cell.length_b   1.000
_cell.length_c   1.000
_cell.angle_alpha   90.00
_cell.angle_beta   90.00
_cell.angle_gamma   90.00
#
_symmetry.space_group_name_H-M   'P 1'
#
loop_
_entity.id
_entity.type
_entity.pdbx_description
1 polymer ?
#
loop_
_entity_poly.entity_id
_entity_poly.type
_entity_poly.pdbx_seq_one_letter_code
_entity_poly.pdbx_strand_id
1 'polypeptide(L)'
;MADLTKPTEAAFDKQAWAIEQVRRDLPIVLADLYRTARIGRDTLLVIGASTSEVVGEHIGTATSMAVGQAIVDVVQAFAAEAGCEVAFQCCEHLNRSLVVSEAYAKRRGWRKVSAIPVPGAGGAVAAAAYWAIADACLVDAVEADMGVDIGDTLIGMHLRPVAVPVRSQVREIGKAHVTMARSRPPLVGGTRAVYDRDEARRRAGLDGSHHASADIDN
;
A
#
# COMPACT_ATOMS: atom_id res chain seq x y z
N MET A 1 -53.90 -17.38 23.91
CA MET A 1 -53.36 -16.06 23.51
C MET A 1 -51.86 -16.21 23.44
N ALA A 2 -51.32 -16.34 22.22
CA ALA A 2 -49.87 -16.41 22.01
C ALA A 2 -49.31 -14.99 22.14
N ASP A 3 -48.32 -14.84 23.02
CA ASP A 3 -47.63 -13.58 23.28
C ASP A 3 -46.79 -13.20 22.06
N LEU A 4 -47.31 -12.24 21.29
CA LEU A 4 -46.67 -11.55 20.19
C LEU A 4 -46.02 -10.27 20.74
N THR A 5 -44.86 -10.36 21.39
CA THR A 5 -43.87 -9.26 21.43
C THR A 5 -42.55 -9.72 22.06
N LYS A 6 -41.68 -10.32 21.26
CA LYS A 6 -40.24 -10.08 21.41
C LYS A 6 -39.80 -9.24 20.21
N PRO A 7 -39.24 -8.03 20.39
CA PRO A 7 -38.57 -7.36 19.30
C PRO A 7 -37.40 -8.24 18.89
N THR A 8 -37.41 -8.76 17.66
CA THR A 8 -36.23 -9.33 17.04
C THR A 8 -35.23 -8.19 16.87
N GLU A 9 -34.23 -8.10 17.75
CA GLU A 9 -33.00 -7.36 17.46
C GLU A 9 -32.54 -7.78 16.06
N ALA A 10 -32.49 -6.84 15.12
CA ALA A 10 -31.95 -7.12 13.80
C ALA A 10 -30.54 -7.68 13.99
N ALA A 11 -30.29 -8.90 13.50
CA ALA A 11 -28.97 -9.51 13.58
C ALA A 11 -27.94 -8.56 12.98
N PHE A 12 -26.89 -8.24 13.74
CA PHE A 12 -25.83 -7.35 13.29
C PHE A 12 -25.12 -7.96 12.07
N ASP A 13 -25.28 -7.32 10.90
CA ASP A 13 -24.57 -7.73 9.69
C ASP A 13 -23.12 -7.23 9.73
N LYS A 14 -22.23 -8.14 10.16
CA LYS A 14 -20.79 -7.86 10.25
C LYS A 14 -20.17 -7.52 8.89
N GLN A 15 -20.67 -8.08 7.78
CA GLN A 15 -20.09 -7.82 6.46
C GLN A 15 -20.45 -6.42 5.96
N ALA A 16 -21.73 -6.03 6.09
CA ALA A 16 -22.17 -4.69 5.75
C ALA A 16 -21.42 -3.63 6.59
N TRP A 17 -21.27 -3.88 7.90
CA TRP A 17 -20.49 -3.02 8.78
C TRP A 17 -19.03 -2.92 8.34
N ALA A 18 -18.37 -4.04 8.03
CA ALA A 18 -16.98 -4.07 7.60
C ALA A 18 -16.75 -3.28 6.29
N ILE A 19 -17.65 -3.42 5.31
CA ILE A 19 -17.61 -2.66 4.06
C ILE A 19 -17.71 -1.15 4.34
N GLU A 20 -18.60 -0.76 5.25
CA GLU A 20 -18.74 0.65 5.65
C GLU A 20 -17.46 1.18 6.32
N GLN A 21 -16.84 0.39 7.21
CA GLN A 21 -15.56 0.79 7.81
C GLN A 21 -14.47 0.95 6.76
N VAL A 22 -14.37 0.03 5.78
CA VAL A 22 -13.42 0.15 4.66
C VAL A 22 -13.63 1.46 3.90
N ARG A 23 -14.87 1.75 3.50
CA ARG A 23 -15.19 2.96 2.71
C ARG A 23 -14.94 4.25 3.48
N ARG A 24 -15.10 4.24 4.80
CA ARG A 24 -14.84 5.40 5.66
C ARG A 24 -13.35 5.61 5.93
N ASP A 25 -12.63 4.55 6.29
CA ASP A 25 -11.33 4.64 6.94
C ASP A 25 -10.14 4.47 5.97
N LEU A 26 -10.26 3.59 4.98
CA LEU A 26 -9.18 3.33 4.02
C LEU A 26 -8.79 4.58 3.19
N PRO A 27 -9.71 5.45 2.75
CA PRO A 27 -9.31 6.70 2.08
C PRO A 27 -8.43 7.60 2.96
N ILE A 28 -8.68 7.64 4.26
CA ILE A 28 -7.88 8.42 5.22
C ILE A 28 -6.47 7.84 5.34
N VAL A 29 -6.35 6.51 5.47
CA VAL A 29 -5.06 5.80 5.51
C VAL A 29 -4.24 6.11 4.25
N LEU A 30 -4.86 5.99 3.07
CA LEU A 30 -4.20 6.25 1.79
C LEU A 30 -3.76 7.71 1.65
N ALA A 31 -4.61 8.66 2.07
CA ALA A 31 -4.27 10.09 2.05
C ALA A 31 -3.12 10.44 3.02
N ASP A 32 -3.08 9.84 4.21
CA ASP A 32 -2.00 10.00 5.18
C ASP A 32 -0.66 9.48 4.63
N LEU A 33 -0.69 8.31 3.98
CA LEU A 33 0.47 7.74 3.30
C LEU A 33 0.93 8.64 2.16
N TYR A 34 0.00 9.08 1.30
CA TYR A 34 0.28 9.94 0.14
C TYR A 34 1.03 11.22 0.53
N ARG A 35 0.50 11.94 1.52
CA ARG A 35 1.08 13.20 2.02
C ARG A 35 2.52 13.04 2.50
N THR A 36 2.83 11.88 3.08
CA THR A 36 4.16 11.60 3.64
C THR A 36 5.13 11.02 2.60
N ALA A 37 4.62 10.24 1.64
CA ALA A 37 5.42 9.58 0.63
C ALA A 37 5.92 10.51 -0.48
N ARG A 38 5.30 11.69 -0.67
CA ARG A 38 5.59 12.64 -1.76
C ARG A 38 5.57 11.93 -3.12
N ILE A 39 4.43 11.32 -3.40
CA ILE A 39 4.18 10.50 -4.57
C ILE A 39 4.42 11.28 -5.86
N GLY A 40 5.05 10.62 -6.83
CA GLY A 40 5.12 11.07 -8.21
C GLY A 40 4.39 10.10 -9.13
N ARG A 41 4.28 10.47 -10.41
CA ARG A 41 3.82 9.54 -11.47
C ARG A 41 4.74 8.31 -11.48
N ASP A 42 4.18 7.14 -11.78
CA ASP A 42 4.89 5.85 -11.92
C ASP A 42 5.45 5.25 -10.60
N THR A 43 4.97 5.70 -9.44
CA THR A 43 5.23 4.98 -8.17
C THR A 43 4.31 3.77 -8.01
N LEU A 44 4.78 2.74 -7.32
CA LEU A 44 4.01 1.56 -6.96
C LEU A 44 3.54 1.58 -5.50
N LEU A 45 2.23 1.43 -5.32
CA LEU A 45 1.59 1.10 -4.05
C LEU A 45 1.35 -0.42 -3.96
N VAL A 46 1.85 -1.07 -2.92
CA VAL A 46 1.49 -2.46 -2.61
C VAL A 46 0.41 -2.52 -1.52
N ILE A 47 -0.61 -3.34 -1.73
CA ILE A 47 -1.67 -3.62 -0.75
C ILE A 47 -1.62 -5.08 -0.35
N GLY A 48 -1.44 -5.32 0.94
CA GLY A 48 -1.72 -6.61 1.58
C GLY A 48 -2.96 -6.46 2.47
N ALA A 49 -3.90 -7.40 2.41
CA ALA A 49 -5.12 -7.29 3.19
C ALA A 49 -5.75 -8.64 3.52
N SER A 50 -6.23 -8.77 4.76
CA SER A 50 -7.00 -9.93 5.24
C SER A 50 -8.45 -9.53 5.50
N THR A 51 -9.38 -10.03 4.68
CA THR A 51 -10.80 -9.71 4.85
C THR A 51 -11.42 -10.31 6.11
N SER A 52 -10.91 -11.44 6.59
CA SER A 52 -11.40 -12.04 7.85
C SER A 52 -11.03 -11.18 9.05
N GLU A 53 -9.80 -10.65 9.06
CA GLU A 53 -9.36 -9.69 10.09
C GLU A 53 -10.17 -8.40 10.06
N VAL A 54 -10.53 -7.89 8.88
CA VAL A 54 -11.38 -6.69 8.79
C VAL A 54 -12.77 -6.94 9.39
N VAL A 55 -13.34 -8.12 9.14
CA VAL A 55 -14.66 -8.52 9.70
C VAL A 55 -14.56 -8.85 11.21
N GLY A 56 -13.38 -9.27 11.69
CA GLY A 56 -13.15 -9.67 13.08
C GLY A 56 -13.43 -11.15 13.35
N GLU A 57 -13.30 -12.00 12.32
CA GLU A 57 -13.32 -13.47 12.45
C GLU A 57 -11.89 -14.00 12.40
N HIS A 58 -11.60 -15.12 13.07
CA HIS A 58 -10.27 -15.73 13.03
C HIS A 58 -9.78 -15.98 11.59
N ILE A 59 -8.49 -15.70 11.34
CA ILE A 59 -7.78 -15.94 10.07
C ILE A 59 -8.15 -17.32 9.48
N GLY A 60 -8.63 -17.32 8.23
CA GLY A 60 -8.77 -18.53 7.41
C GLY A 60 -10.17 -19.17 7.33
N THR A 61 -11.17 -18.72 8.11
CA THR A 61 -12.48 -19.39 8.16
C THR A 61 -13.64 -18.60 7.53
N ALA A 62 -13.48 -17.29 7.28
CA ALA A 62 -14.49 -16.44 6.64
C ALA A 62 -13.86 -15.41 5.67
N THR A 63 -13.46 -15.88 4.48
CA THR A 63 -13.03 -14.98 3.40
C THR A 63 -14.25 -14.25 2.81
N SER A 64 -14.25 -12.92 2.74
CA SER A 64 -15.37 -12.13 2.22
C SER A 64 -15.00 -11.43 0.92
N MET A 65 -15.55 -11.90 -0.20
CA MET A 65 -15.39 -11.27 -1.50
C MET A 65 -15.94 -9.84 -1.53
N ALA A 66 -17.05 -9.57 -0.83
CA ALA A 66 -17.65 -8.24 -0.79
C ALA A 66 -16.75 -7.21 -0.09
N VAL A 67 -16.12 -7.60 1.03
CA VAL A 67 -15.11 -6.76 1.70
C VAL A 67 -13.88 -6.60 0.82
N GLY A 68 -13.42 -7.67 0.16
CA GLY A 68 -12.29 -7.62 -0.77
C GLY A 68 -12.54 -6.64 -1.93
N GLN A 69 -13.74 -6.68 -2.52
CA GLN A 69 -14.14 -5.75 -3.57
C GLN A 69 -14.16 -4.30 -3.07
N ALA A 70 -14.73 -4.05 -1.88
CA ALA A 70 -14.75 -2.70 -1.31
C ALA A 70 -13.34 -2.13 -1.09
N ILE A 71 -12.37 -2.96 -0.68
CA ILE A 71 -10.97 -2.55 -0.55
C ILE A 71 -10.39 -2.21 -1.93
N VAL A 72 -10.59 -3.08 -2.93
CA VAL A 72 -10.09 -2.89 -4.30
C VAL A 72 -10.65 -1.60 -4.91
N ASP A 73 -11.96 -1.36 -4.79
CA ASP A 73 -12.63 -0.18 -5.34
C ASP A 73 -12.04 1.11 -4.77
N VAL A 74 -11.88 1.19 -3.44
CA VAL A 74 -11.30 2.37 -2.77
C VAL A 74 -9.85 2.59 -3.21
N VAL A 75 -9.05 1.52 -3.27
CA VAL A 75 -7.63 1.62 -3.66
C VAL A 75 -7.48 2.02 -5.12
N GLN A 76 -8.26 1.45 -6.03
CA GLN A 76 -8.20 1.79 -7.45
C GLN A 76 -8.66 3.22 -7.71
N ALA A 77 -9.71 3.69 -7.03
CA ALA A 77 -10.15 5.08 -7.12
C ALA A 77 -9.05 6.04 -6.67
N PHE A 78 -8.42 5.77 -5.53
CA PHE A 78 -7.28 6.54 -5.04
C PHE A 78 -6.10 6.51 -6.02
N ALA A 79 -5.74 5.35 -6.56
CA ALA A 79 -4.61 5.20 -7.46
C ALA A 79 -4.79 5.98 -8.76
N ALA A 80 -6.03 5.97 -9.30
CA ALA A 80 -6.39 6.77 -10.46
C ALA A 80 -6.26 8.28 -10.20
N GLU A 81 -6.69 8.77 -9.03
CA GLU A 81 -6.54 10.17 -8.63
C GLU A 81 -5.08 10.57 -8.38
N ALA A 82 -4.33 9.71 -7.68
CA ALA A 82 -2.94 9.91 -7.32
C ALA A 82 -1.97 9.75 -8.52
N GLY A 83 -2.39 9.10 -9.60
CA GLY A 83 -1.54 8.76 -10.73
C GLY A 83 -0.45 7.75 -10.39
N CYS A 84 -0.74 6.82 -9.46
CA CYS A 84 0.15 5.73 -9.09
C CYS A 84 -0.37 4.37 -9.56
N GLU A 85 0.52 3.38 -9.62
CA GLU A 85 0.21 1.99 -9.96
C GLU A 85 0.02 1.17 -8.68
N VAL A 86 -0.74 0.07 -8.77
CA VAL A 86 -1.07 -0.76 -7.61
C VAL A 86 -0.71 -2.23 -7.84
N ALA A 87 -0.21 -2.87 -6.78
CA ALA A 87 -0.05 -4.32 -6.69
C ALA A 87 -0.83 -4.87 -5.49
N PHE A 88 -1.66 -5.89 -5.70
CA PHE A 88 -2.40 -6.55 -4.62
C PHE A 88 -1.77 -7.89 -4.29
N GLN A 89 -1.28 -8.03 -3.06
CA GLN A 89 -0.60 -9.23 -2.58
C GLN A 89 -1.61 -10.38 -2.37
N CYS A 90 -1.28 -11.56 -2.90
CA CYS A 90 -1.97 -12.81 -2.55
C CYS A 90 -1.57 -13.32 -1.15
N CYS A 91 -2.38 -14.21 -0.57
CA CYS A 91 -1.96 -14.92 0.64
C CYS A 91 -0.81 -15.91 0.37
N GLU A 92 -0.29 -16.51 1.44
CA GLU A 92 0.83 -17.46 1.44
C GLU A 92 0.59 -18.70 0.57
N HIS A 93 -0.67 -19.09 0.31
CA HIS A 93 -1.00 -20.21 -0.56
C HIS A 93 -0.59 -19.99 -2.04
N LEU A 94 -0.46 -18.73 -2.47
CA LEU A 94 0.11 -18.36 -3.76
C LEU A 94 1.48 -17.68 -3.60
N ASN A 95 2.20 -18.02 -2.54
CA ASN A 95 3.56 -17.54 -2.25
C ASN A 95 3.68 -16.02 -2.23
N ARG A 96 2.60 -15.31 -1.87
CA ARG A 96 2.57 -13.83 -1.87
C ARG A 96 2.86 -13.21 -3.24
N SER A 97 2.54 -13.93 -4.32
CA SER A 97 2.49 -13.36 -5.67
C SER A 97 1.57 -12.13 -5.69
N LEU A 98 1.74 -11.24 -6.66
CA LEU A 98 0.98 -9.99 -6.70
C LEU A 98 0.17 -9.86 -7.98
N VAL A 99 -1.09 -9.46 -7.81
CA VAL A 99 -1.97 -9.07 -8.91
C VAL A 99 -1.62 -7.64 -9.33
N VAL A 100 -1.30 -7.47 -10.61
CA VAL A 100 -0.93 -6.20 -11.25
C VAL A 100 -1.49 -6.15 -12.67
N SER A 101 -1.49 -4.97 -13.30
CA SER A 101 -1.68 -4.85 -14.76
C SER A 101 -0.50 -5.54 -15.49
N GLU A 102 -0.81 -6.35 -16.49
CA GLU A 102 0.18 -6.98 -17.36
C GLU A 102 1.02 -5.96 -18.11
N ALA A 103 0.41 -4.87 -18.58
CA ALA A 103 1.15 -3.77 -19.21
C ALA A 103 2.19 -3.19 -18.25
N TYR A 104 1.86 -2.98 -16.97
CA TYR A 104 2.80 -2.46 -15.99
C TYR A 104 3.89 -3.46 -15.62
N ALA A 105 3.53 -4.74 -15.40
CA ALA A 105 4.50 -5.80 -15.16
C ALA A 105 5.56 -5.88 -16.28
N LYS A 106 5.13 -5.78 -17.54
CA LYS A 106 6.01 -5.76 -18.71
C LYS A 106 6.93 -4.53 -18.71
N ARG A 107 6.42 -3.33 -18.39
CA ARG A 107 7.24 -2.10 -18.29
C ARG A 107 8.31 -2.22 -17.20
N ARG A 108 7.98 -2.88 -16.09
CA ARG A 108 8.90 -3.08 -14.96
C ARG A 108 9.85 -4.27 -15.13
N GLY A 109 9.63 -5.12 -16.14
CA GLY A 109 10.42 -6.32 -16.35
C GLY A 109 10.19 -7.39 -15.27
N TRP A 110 9.04 -7.38 -14.60
CA TRP A 110 8.72 -8.37 -13.57
C TRP A 110 8.38 -9.73 -14.16
N ARG A 111 8.73 -10.79 -13.45
CA ARG A 111 8.48 -12.16 -13.88
C ARG A 111 7.03 -12.54 -13.60
N LYS A 112 6.28 -12.82 -14.67
CA LYS A 112 4.94 -13.40 -14.55
C LYS A 112 5.00 -14.81 -13.95
N VAL A 113 4.00 -15.13 -13.12
CA VAL A 113 3.73 -16.48 -12.61
C VAL A 113 2.30 -16.88 -12.95
N SER A 114 2.01 -18.18 -12.96
CA SER A 114 0.73 -18.71 -13.44
C SER A 114 -0.10 -19.27 -12.29
N ALA A 115 -1.15 -18.55 -11.93
CA ALA A 115 -2.29 -19.00 -11.14
C ALA A 115 -3.44 -18.01 -11.34
N ILE A 116 -4.64 -18.36 -10.90
CA ILE A 116 -5.77 -17.43 -10.78
C ILE A 116 -6.15 -17.40 -9.30
N PRO A 117 -6.08 -16.23 -8.63
CA PRO A 117 -6.44 -16.13 -7.22
C PRO A 117 -7.96 -16.31 -7.04
N VAL A 118 -8.33 -17.07 -6.01
CA VAL A 118 -9.71 -17.33 -5.61
C VAL A 118 -9.85 -17.21 -4.08
N PRO A 119 -11.06 -17.04 -3.54
CA PRO A 119 -11.29 -17.25 -2.11
C PRO A 119 -10.76 -18.63 -1.68
N GLY A 120 -9.95 -18.67 -0.61
CA GLY A 120 -9.30 -19.89 -0.13
C GLY A 120 -7.93 -20.21 -0.75
N ALA A 121 -7.58 -19.64 -1.90
CA ALA A 121 -6.24 -19.76 -2.50
C ALA A 121 -5.86 -18.45 -3.22
N GLY A 122 -5.14 -17.58 -2.50
CA GLY A 122 -4.78 -16.23 -2.94
C GLY A 122 -5.48 -15.12 -2.14
N GLY A 123 -6.66 -15.39 -1.58
CA GLY A 123 -7.40 -14.46 -0.72
C GLY A 123 -8.37 -13.55 -1.48
N ALA A 124 -9.40 -13.05 -0.78
CA ALA A 124 -10.50 -12.29 -1.40
C ALA A 124 -10.04 -11.00 -2.09
N VAL A 125 -9.08 -10.28 -1.51
CA VAL A 125 -8.62 -8.99 -2.07
C VAL A 125 -7.90 -9.22 -3.39
N ALA A 126 -6.98 -10.19 -3.45
CA ALA A 126 -6.30 -10.53 -4.69
C ALA A 126 -7.26 -11.11 -5.74
N ALA A 127 -8.20 -11.96 -5.33
CA ALA A 127 -9.24 -12.46 -6.24
C ALA A 127 -10.09 -11.32 -6.83
N ALA A 128 -10.56 -10.39 -5.98
CA ALA A 128 -11.31 -9.21 -6.43
C ALA A 128 -10.48 -8.32 -7.37
N ALA A 129 -9.20 -8.08 -7.04
CA ALA A 129 -8.31 -7.29 -7.88
C ALA A 129 -8.09 -7.93 -9.25
N TYR A 130 -7.95 -9.27 -9.31
CA TYR A 130 -7.71 -9.99 -10.56
C TYR A 130 -8.89 -9.85 -11.53
N TRP A 131 -10.12 -9.84 -11.02
CA TRP A 131 -11.30 -9.66 -11.86
C TRP A 131 -11.64 -8.19 -12.15
N ALA A 132 -11.18 -7.25 -11.31
CA ALA A 132 -11.38 -5.82 -11.51
C ALA A 132 -10.40 -5.19 -12.51
N ILE A 133 -9.17 -5.72 -12.61
CA ILE A 133 -8.14 -5.22 -13.52
C ILE A 133 -8.29 -5.91 -14.88
N ALA A 134 -8.56 -5.13 -15.93
CA ALA A 134 -8.89 -5.67 -17.26
C ALA A 134 -7.78 -6.55 -17.86
N ASP A 135 -6.51 -6.22 -17.62
CA ASP A 135 -5.34 -6.96 -18.08
C ASP A 135 -4.55 -7.59 -16.92
N ALA A 136 -5.26 -8.10 -15.90
CA ALA A 136 -4.64 -8.64 -14.70
C ALA A 136 -3.66 -9.80 -14.99
N CYS A 137 -2.51 -9.78 -14.31
CA CYS A 137 -1.63 -10.95 -14.20
C CYS A 137 -1.03 -11.07 -12.81
N LEU A 138 -0.47 -12.25 -12.50
CA LEU A 138 0.35 -12.45 -11.32
C LEU A 138 1.84 -12.29 -11.62
N VAL A 139 2.57 -11.65 -10.71
CA VAL A 139 4.04 -11.60 -10.68
C VAL A 139 4.59 -12.21 -9.39
N ASP A 140 5.82 -12.72 -9.41
CA ASP A 140 6.45 -13.35 -8.25
C ASP A 140 6.86 -12.34 -7.17
N ALA A 141 7.42 -11.20 -7.56
CA ALA A 141 7.88 -10.15 -6.67
C ALA A 141 7.80 -8.77 -7.35
N VAL A 142 7.77 -7.74 -6.51
CA VAL A 142 7.80 -6.34 -6.92
C VAL A 142 8.74 -5.54 -6.02
N GLU A 143 9.06 -4.33 -6.45
CA GLU A 143 9.82 -3.34 -5.71
C GLU A 143 8.98 -2.06 -5.54
N ALA A 144 8.14 -2.05 -4.52
CA ALA A 144 7.18 -0.99 -4.25
C ALA A 144 7.80 0.25 -3.59
N ASP A 145 7.25 1.41 -3.94
CA ASP A 145 7.62 2.70 -3.37
C ASP A 145 6.99 2.90 -1.99
N MET A 146 5.82 2.30 -1.78
CA MET A 146 5.06 2.39 -0.54
C MET A 146 4.06 1.24 -0.44
N GLY A 147 3.49 1.05 0.74
CA GLY A 147 2.47 0.02 0.93
C GLY A 147 1.62 0.21 2.16
N VAL A 148 0.43 -0.40 2.11
CA VAL A 148 -0.53 -0.53 3.22
C VAL A 148 -0.80 -2.01 3.44
N ASP A 149 -0.69 -2.43 4.69
CA ASP A 149 -1.00 -3.77 5.15
C ASP A 149 -2.17 -3.70 6.14
N ILE A 150 -3.24 -4.42 5.82
CA ILE A 150 -4.52 -4.43 6.56
C ILE A 150 -4.72 -5.84 7.13
N GLY A 151 -4.49 -5.99 8.44
CA GLY A 151 -4.61 -7.26 9.14
C GLY A 151 -3.32 -8.08 9.14
N ASP A 152 -2.19 -7.39 9.27
CA ASP A 152 -0.85 -7.97 9.50
C ASP A 152 -0.48 -9.10 8.52
N THR A 153 -0.78 -8.89 7.24
CA THR A 153 -0.44 -9.84 6.18
C THR A 153 1.04 -9.82 5.82
N LEU A 154 1.81 -8.82 6.28
CA LEU A 154 3.24 -8.61 6.04
C LEU A 154 3.57 -8.35 4.57
N ILE A 155 3.79 -7.07 4.23
CA ILE A 155 4.15 -6.60 2.88
C ILE A 155 5.63 -6.19 2.73
N GLY A 156 6.43 -6.33 3.79
CA GLY A 156 7.78 -5.77 3.86
C GLY A 156 8.74 -6.31 2.79
N MET A 157 8.54 -7.55 2.34
CA MET A 157 9.32 -8.16 1.26
C MET A 157 9.09 -7.51 -0.11
N HIS A 158 8.02 -6.73 -0.26
CA HIS A 158 7.68 -6.04 -1.50
C HIS A 158 8.17 -4.59 -1.52
N LEU A 159 8.65 -4.04 -0.41
CA LEU A 159 9.08 -2.64 -0.33
C LEU A 159 10.56 -2.51 -0.71
N ARG A 160 10.88 -1.47 -1.49
CA ARG A 160 12.29 -1.14 -1.75
C ARG A 160 13.02 -0.76 -0.46
N PRO A 161 14.27 -1.20 -0.29
CA PRO A 161 15.14 -0.65 0.74
C PRO A 161 15.37 0.85 0.50
N VAL A 162 15.22 1.72 1.49
CA VAL A 162 14.94 1.49 2.91
C VAL A 162 13.46 1.74 3.22
N ALA A 163 12.77 0.72 3.75
CA ALA A 163 11.41 0.88 4.26
C ALA A 163 11.39 1.75 5.53
N VAL A 164 10.49 2.72 5.56
CA VAL A 164 10.29 3.68 6.65
C VAL A 164 8.81 3.67 7.03
N PRO A 165 8.47 3.25 8.27
CA PRO A 165 7.08 3.25 8.73
C PRO A 165 6.45 4.63 8.67
N VAL A 166 5.19 4.69 8.26
CA VAL A 166 4.35 5.89 8.29
C VAL A 166 3.17 5.60 9.22
N ARG A 167 2.77 6.59 10.01
CA ARG A 167 1.65 6.46 10.96
C ARG A 167 0.45 7.24 10.44
N SER A 168 -0.69 6.57 10.36
CA SER A 168 -1.98 7.20 10.05
C SER A 168 -2.67 7.55 11.36
N GLN A 169 -3.59 8.52 11.29
CA GLN A 169 -4.54 8.75 12.38
C GLN A 169 -5.49 7.57 12.58
N VAL A 170 -5.75 6.79 11.52
CA VAL A 170 -6.49 5.53 11.55
C VAL A 170 -5.51 4.39 11.82
N ARG A 171 -5.78 3.62 12.88
CA ARG A 171 -4.94 2.46 13.25
C ARG A 171 -5.54 1.12 12.87
N GLU A 172 -6.84 1.09 12.59
CA GLU A 172 -7.60 -0.10 12.29
C GLU A 172 -8.64 0.20 11.21
N ILE A 173 -8.93 -0.79 10.35
CA ILE A 173 -10.06 -0.78 9.43
C ILE A 173 -10.94 -1.97 9.78
N GLY A 174 -12.17 -1.71 10.22
CA GLY A 174 -12.97 -2.76 10.84
C GLY A 174 -12.31 -3.24 12.13
N LYS A 175 -11.90 -4.51 12.16
CA LYS A 175 -11.09 -5.09 13.26
C LYS A 175 -9.62 -5.34 12.87
N ALA A 176 -9.23 -5.06 11.64
CA ALA A 176 -7.88 -5.30 11.15
C ALA A 176 -6.94 -4.15 11.51
N HIS A 177 -5.81 -4.46 12.13
CA HIS A 177 -4.73 -3.51 12.34
C HIS A 177 -4.15 -3.02 11.02
N VAL A 178 -3.78 -1.74 10.95
CA VAL A 178 -3.20 -1.12 9.77
C VAL A 178 -1.74 -0.77 10.03
N THR A 179 -0.84 -1.32 9.20
CA THR A 179 0.53 -0.82 9.08
C THR A 179 0.77 -0.28 7.69
N MET A 180 1.63 0.74 7.60
CA MET A 180 2.00 1.31 6.31
C MET A 180 3.41 1.85 6.35
N ALA A 181 4.05 1.86 5.19
CA ALA A 181 5.41 2.31 5.04
C ALA A 181 5.63 2.92 3.66
N ARG A 182 6.63 3.79 3.57
CA ARG A 182 7.21 4.26 2.31
C ARG A 182 8.65 3.80 2.21
N SER A 183 9.19 3.78 1.01
CA SER A 183 10.62 3.59 0.76
C SER A 183 11.35 4.93 0.69
N ARG A 184 12.66 4.90 0.86
CA ARG A 184 13.56 6.00 0.52
C ARG A 184 14.91 5.46 0.04
N PRO A 185 15.68 6.23 -0.73
CA PRO A 185 17.06 5.88 -1.02
C PRO A 185 17.88 5.64 0.27
N PRO A 186 18.77 4.63 0.29
CA PRO A 186 19.75 4.46 1.35
C PRO A 186 20.62 5.73 1.50
N LEU A 187 20.93 6.10 2.75
CA LEU A 187 21.99 7.09 2.98
C LEU A 187 23.32 6.35 2.90
N VAL A 188 24.22 6.82 2.03
CA VAL A 188 25.53 6.22 1.78
C VAL A 188 26.64 7.24 1.98
N GLY A 189 27.81 6.76 2.36
CA GLY A 189 29.01 7.58 2.57
C GLY A 189 29.50 7.58 4.02
N GLY A 190 30.79 7.87 4.20
CA GLY A 190 31.44 7.93 5.52
C GLY A 190 31.20 9.27 6.24
N THR A 191 32.00 9.55 7.27
CA THR A 191 31.83 10.72 8.17
C THR A 191 31.85 12.10 7.49
N ARG A 192 32.33 12.18 6.25
CA ARG A 192 32.39 13.43 5.46
C ARG A 192 31.19 13.65 4.55
N ALA A 193 30.30 12.67 4.40
CA ALA A 193 29.11 12.79 3.55
C ALA A 193 28.16 13.87 4.06
N VAL A 194 27.45 14.49 3.13
CA VAL A 194 26.44 15.54 3.42
C VAL A 194 25.16 15.18 2.69
N TYR A 195 24.03 15.38 3.36
CA TYR A 195 22.69 15.05 2.85
C TYR A 195 21.78 16.27 2.72
N ASP A 196 22.30 17.43 3.13
CA ASP A 196 21.67 18.73 2.95
C ASP A 196 22.26 19.41 1.71
N ARG A 197 21.39 19.96 0.86
CA ARG A 197 21.81 20.52 -0.43
C ARG A 197 22.61 21.80 -0.25
N ASP A 198 22.28 22.62 0.75
CA ASP A 198 22.95 23.89 0.97
C ASP A 198 24.34 23.69 1.56
N GLU A 199 24.51 22.75 2.49
CA GLU A 199 25.83 22.32 2.96
C GLU A 199 26.69 21.74 1.82
N ALA A 200 26.09 20.94 0.93
CA ALA A 200 26.80 20.43 -0.25
C ALA A 200 27.28 21.57 -1.16
N ARG A 201 26.45 22.60 -1.37
CA ARG A 201 26.83 23.79 -2.15
C ARG A 201 27.94 24.59 -1.48
N ARG A 202 27.88 24.81 -0.17
CA ARG A 202 28.93 25.50 0.60
C ARG A 202 30.27 24.78 0.47
N ARG A 203 30.33 23.46 0.69
CA ARG A 203 31.57 22.68 0.56
C ARG A 203 32.12 22.64 -0.87
N ALA A 204 31.26 22.83 -1.87
CA ALA A 204 31.64 22.91 -3.27
C ALA A 204 32.03 24.33 -3.73
N GLY A 205 31.95 25.36 -2.86
CA GLY A 205 32.20 26.75 -3.24
C GLY A 205 31.15 27.32 -4.22
N LEU A 206 29.91 26.80 -4.17
CA LEU A 206 28.80 27.18 -5.06
C LEU A 206 27.78 28.12 -4.39
N ASP A 207 28.14 28.72 -3.28
CA ASP A 207 27.31 29.63 -2.48
C ASP A 207 27.39 31.11 -2.90
N GLY A 208 28.08 31.41 -4.02
CA GLY A 208 27.97 32.71 -4.68
C GLY A 208 28.81 33.83 -4.05
N SER A 209 29.81 33.51 -3.22
CA SER A 209 30.84 34.48 -2.88
C SER A 209 31.91 34.52 -3.97
N HIS A 210 31.85 35.57 -4.79
CA HIS A 210 32.97 35.99 -5.63
C HIS A 210 34.24 36.07 -4.77
N HIS A 211 35.30 35.38 -5.16
CA HIS A 211 36.65 35.90 -4.96
C HIS A 211 36.70 37.26 -5.67
N ALA A 212 36.51 38.34 -4.92
CA ALA A 212 37.25 39.55 -5.20
C ALA A 212 38.71 39.16 -5.02
N SER A 213 39.41 38.94 -6.14
CA SER A 213 40.86 38.84 -6.11
C SER A 213 41.37 40.12 -5.48
N ALA A 214 42.11 39.95 -4.40
CA ALA A 214 43.14 40.89 -4.05
C ALA A 214 44.14 40.92 -5.22
N ASP A 215 44.04 41.93 -6.08
CA ASP A 215 45.21 42.57 -6.66
C ASP A 215 45.58 43.66 -5.64
N ILE A 216 46.56 43.48 -4.74
CA ILE A 216 48.02 43.53 -4.92
C ILE A 216 48.43 44.78 -5.73
N ASP A 217 48.89 45.79 -4.98
CA ASP A 217 49.84 46.86 -5.32
C ASP A 217 49.87 47.41 -6.76
N ASN A 218 49.34 48.63 -6.94
CA ASN A 218 50.09 49.84 -7.37
C ASN A 218 49.27 51.12 -7.14
#